data_AF-A0A5E4M608-F1
#
_entry.id   AF-A0A5E4M608-F1
#
_cell.length_a   1.000
_cell.length_b   1.000
_cell.length_c   1.000
_cell.angle_alpha   90.00
_cell.angle_beta   90.00
_cell.angle_gamma   90.00
#
_symmetry.space_group_name_H-M   'P 1'
#
loop_
_entity.id
_entity.type
_entity.pdbx_description
1 polymer ?
#
loop_
_entity_poly.entity_id
_entity_poly.type
_entity_poly.pdbx_seq_one_letter_code
_entity_poly.pdbx_strand_id
1 'polypeptide(L)'
;MSDDKYIGHRIQSFKHRGKTEIERRRIRSELSMGIRKNKQEQELMKRRNVAEALSTDVDIDKPLTDNDLQSLVDEASSNIPDIQLKAIQSARKLLSSDRNPPIDELINSEILPILVRCLDNHNNPTLQFEAAWALTNIASGTSIQTQAVVSAGAVPFFLNLLNSSNQTVCEQAVWALGNIIGDGPQLRDYVISLNVVPRLLLFINPSIPVTFMRNVTWVIVNLCRNKDPPPSQQVIDEILPALHYLINNSDINILVDTVWAISYLTDGGNEQIQKVIDSNIVPNLIPLLSHKEVKVQTAALRAIGNIVTGTDEQTQVVLDSGALCHFQGLLSHPKEKICKEAVWFLSNVTAGNQVQVQSVIDAGLIPKIIMHLTKSDFQTQKEAAWAITNLTISGNRQQVDCVINAGVVPPLCSLLSCQDSQVIQVVLDGLQNMLKIAGPHVDALANIIEECEGLDKIEQLQNHESVEIYKVAFDIIERYFSEDSVSPSQPPSCFEFNPTTPTTEFKF
;
A
#
# COMPACT_ATOMS: atom_id res chain seq x y z
N MET A 1 17.54 -27.51 21.28
CA MET A 1 17.82 -26.15 21.75
C MET A 1 18.55 -25.46 20.60
N SER A 2 17.96 -24.56 19.82
CA SER A 2 16.79 -23.72 20.08
C SER A 2 16.16 -23.35 18.73
N ASP A 3 14.94 -23.85 18.51
CA ASP A 3 13.97 -23.34 17.56
C ASP A 3 13.46 -21.98 18.06
N ASP A 4 13.92 -20.87 17.46
CA ASP A 4 13.45 -19.53 17.83
C ASP A 4 13.49 -18.54 16.64
N LYS A 5 13.08 -18.98 15.44
CA LYS A 5 12.94 -18.10 14.26
C LYS A 5 11.52 -17.99 13.68
N TYR A 6 10.49 -18.52 14.37
CA TYR A 6 9.12 -18.55 13.86
C TYR A 6 8.05 -17.89 14.75
N ILE A 7 8.45 -17.03 15.69
CA ILE A 7 7.52 -16.37 16.63
C ILE A 7 7.51 -14.86 16.36
N GLY A 8 6.93 -14.44 15.22
CA GLY A 8 6.75 -13.02 14.88
C GLY A 8 5.42 -12.67 14.21
N HIS A 9 4.64 -13.65 13.74
CA HIS A 9 3.38 -13.41 13.00
C HIS A 9 2.11 -13.77 13.79
N ARG A 10 2.21 -13.87 15.11
CA ARG A 10 1.06 -14.12 15.99
C ARG A 10 0.70 -12.82 16.70
N ILE A 11 -0.23 -12.07 16.11
CA ILE A 11 -1.36 -11.32 16.69
C ILE A 11 -1.93 -10.44 15.56
N GLN A 12 -2.63 -11.07 14.62
CA GLN A 12 -3.56 -10.41 13.70
C GLN A 12 -4.87 -11.18 13.81
N SER A 13 -5.62 -10.90 14.86
CA SER A 13 -6.84 -11.66 15.13
C SER A 13 -7.76 -10.88 16.04
N PHE A 14 -8.60 -10.02 15.46
CA PHE A 14 -9.93 -9.74 16.03
C PHE A 14 -11.03 -9.41 15.00
N LYS A 15 -10.72 -9.27 13.69
CA LYS A 15 -11.76 -9.25 12.62
C LYS A 15 -12.12 -10.61 12.01
N HIS A 16 -11.44 -11.68 12.43
CA HIS A 16 -11.38 -12.94 11.67
C HIS A 16 -11.82 -14.17 12.49
N ARG A 17 -12.98 -14.09 13.15
CA ARG A 17 -13.61 -15.31 13.69
C ARG A 17 -14.17 -16.13 12.52
N GLY A 18 -13.38 -17.11 12.07
CA GLY A 18 -13.74 -18.05 11.01
C GLY A 18 -12.93 -17.88 9.73
N LYS A 19 -11.62 -18.15 9.76
CA LYS A 19 -10.79 -18.10 8.56
C LYS A 19 -11.15 -19.24 7.59
N THR A 20 -11.73 -18.94 6.44
CA THR A 20 -11.66 -19.81 5.26
C THR A 20 -10.23 -19.82 4.71
N GLU A 21 -9.83 -20.90 4.04
CA GLU A 21 -8.49 -21.07 3.44
C GLU A 21 -8.16 -20.01 2.38
N ILE A 22 -9.20 -19.38 1.84
CA ILE A 22 -9.21 -18.37 0.77
C ILE A 22 -8.58 -17.05 1.24
N GLU A 23 -8.88 -16.58 2.45
CA GLU A 23 -8.28 -15.35 3.02
C GLU A 23 -6.76 -15.51 3.22
N ARG A 24 -6.32 -16.72 3.57
CA ARG A 24 -4.89 -17.07 3.65
C ARG A 24 -4.22 -17.12 2.27
N ARG A 25 -4.97 -17.30 1.18
CA ARG A 25 -4.46 -17.23 -0.20
C ARG A 25 -4.42 -15.79 -0.71
N ARG A 26 -5.36 -14.91 -0.31
CA ARG A 26 -5.33 -13.46 -0.58
C ARG A 26 -4.10 -12.78 0.00
N ILE A 27 -3.81 -12.97 1.29
CA ILE A 27 -2.61 -12.43 1.95
C ILE A 27 -1.33 -12.85 1.19
N ARG A 28 -1.27 -14.10 0.71
CA ARG A 28 -0.14 -14.62 -0.08
C ARG A 28 -0.05 -14.04 -1.50
N SER A 29 -1.19 -13.76 -2.13
CA SER A 29 -1.27 -13.13 -3.46
C SER A 29 -0.89 -11.64 -3.42
N GLU A 30 -1.36 -10.91 -2.40
CA GLU A 30 -0.99 -9.51 -2.14
C GLU A 30 0.52 -9.38 -1.82
N LEU A 31 1.10 -10.34 -1.09
CA LEU A 31 2.55 -10.46 -0.88
C LEU A 31 3.32 -10.69 -2.19
N SER A 32 2.78 -11.49 -3.12
CA SER A 32 3.43 -11.82 -4.40
C SER A 32 3.33 -10.68 -5.44
N MET A 33 2.23 -9.90 -5.44
CA MET A 33 2.09 -8.73 -6.30
C MET A 33 3.05 -7.59 -5.95
N GLY A 34 3.54 -7.54 -4.70
CA GLY A 34 4.58 -6.59 -4.27
C GLY A 34 5.89 -6.73 -5.04
N ILE A 35 6.22 -7.92 -5.55
CA ILE A 35 7.51 -8.20 -6.20
C ILE A 35 7.62 -7.56 -7.59
N ARG A 36 6.51 -7.36 -8.31
CA ARG A 36 6.52 -6.70 -9.65
C ARG A 36 6.51 -5.17 -9.60
N LYS A 37 6.26 -4.56 -8.44
CA LYS A 37 6.11 -3.10 -8.26
C LYS A 37 7.42 -2.38 -7.90
N ASN A 38 8.47 -3.13 -7.58
CA ASN A 38 9.74 -2.61 -7.05
C ASN A 38 10.50 -1.67 -7.99
N LYS A 39 10.39 -1.78 -9.32
CA LYS A 39 11.24 -0.99 -10.24
C LYS A 39 10.82 0.49 -10.34
N GLN A 40 9.52 0.79 -10.31
CA GLN A 40 9.02 2.18 -10.25
C GLN A 40 9.15 2.80 -8.84
N GLU A 41 9.12 1.98 -7.79
CA GLU A 41 9.30 2.47 -6.42
C GLU A 41 10.77 2.85 -6.13
N GLN A 42 11.74 2.15 -6.73
CA GLN A 42 13.17 2.49 -6.64
C GLN A 42 13.52 3.87 -7.23
N GLU A 43 12.92 4.26 -8.36
CA GLU A 43 13.12 5.60 -8.96
C GLU A 43 12.56 6.75 -8.12
N LEU A 44 11.63 6.47 -7.21
CA LEU A 44 11.02 7.49 -6.33
C LEU A 44 11.78 7.66 -4.99
N MET A 45 12.59 6.67 -4.60
CA MET A 45 13.28 6.63 -3.32
C MET A 45 14.56 7.45 -3.28
N LYS A 46 15.22 7.62 -4.43
CA LYS A 46 16.43 8.41 -4.58
C LYS A 46 16.24 9.48 -5.64
N ARG A 47 16.78 10.67 -5.38
CA ARG A 47 16.72 11.81 -6.28
C ARG A 47 18.13 12.31 -6.53
N ARG A 48 18.55 12.37 -7.78
CA ARG A 48 19.77 13.07 -8.17
C ARG A 48 19.52 14.57 -8.18
N ASN A 49 20.47 15.36 -7.70
CA ASN A 49 20.34 16.82 -7.72
C ASN A 49 20.97 17.37 -9.02
N VAL A 50 20.10 17.66 -9.99
CA VAL A 50 20.46 18.28 -11.28
C VAL A 50 19.86 19.69 -11.26
N ALA A 51 20.67 20.70 -10.93
CA ALA A 51 20.24 22.09 -11.11
C ALA A 51 20.27 22.46 -12.60
N GLU A 52 19.43 23.40 -13.04
CA GLU A 52 19.62 24.14 -14.29
C GLU A 52 20.95 24.89 -14.20
N ALA A 53 22.03 24.23 -14.60
CA ALA A 53 23.34 24.86 -14.66
C ALA A 53 23.30 25.94 -15.74
N LEU A 54 23.43 27.20 -15.32
CA LEU A 54 23.89 28.28 -16.19
C LEU A 54 25.19 27.83 -16.88
N SER A 55 25.13 27.71 -18.22
CA SER A 55 26.22 27.54 -19.18
C SER A 55 27.32 26.52 -18.79
N THR A 56 27.24 25.32 -19.37
CA THR A 56 28.25 24.27 -19.30
C THR A 56 29.49 24.62 -20.15
N ASP A 57 30.59 25.02 -19.51
CA ASP A 57 31.95 25.08 -20.11
C ASP A 57 32.74 23.75 -19.96
N VAL A 58 32.12 22.69 -19.43
CA VAL A 58 32.75 21.37 -19.32
C VAL A 58 32.26 20.51 -20.48
N ASP A 59 33.18 20.05 -21.32
CA ASP A 59 32.89 19.18 -22.46
C ASP A 59 32.64 17.75 -21.95
N ILE A 60 31.39 17.49 -21.52
CA ILE A 60 30.94 16.26 -20.84
C ILE A 60 31.05 15.02 -21.75
N ASP A 61 31.16 15.20 -23.07
CA ASP A 61 31.25 14.11 -24.05
C ASP A 61 32.67 13.57 -24.24
N LYS A 62 33.69 14.14 -23.58
CA LYS A 62 35.06 13.60 -23.62
C LYS A 62 35.20 12.45 -22.62
N PRO A 63 35.69 11.26 -23.03
CA PRO A 63 35.97 10.17 -22.09
C PRO A 63 37.03 10.62 -21.08
N LEU A 64 36.69 10.50 -19.79
CA LEU A 64 37.61 10.77 -18.69
C LEU A 64 38.76 9.77 -18.73
N THR A 65 39.99 10.26 -18.79
CA THR A 65 41.17 9.41 -18.68
C THR A 65 41.60 9.27 -17.22
N ASP A 66 42.34 8.20 -16.89
CA ASP A 66 42.91 8.02 -15.54
C ASP A 66 43.75 9.22 -15.09
N ASN A 67 44.45 9.87 -16.03
CA ASN A 67 45.23 11.09 -15.75
C ASN A 67 44.33 12.29 -15.39
N ASP A 68 43.17 12.42 -16.03
CA ASP A 68 42.22 13.50 -15.71
C ASP A 68 41.64 13.32 -14.30
N LEU A 69 41.32 12.07 -13.93
CA LEU A 69 40.84 11.72 -12.59
C LEU A 69 41.92 11.92 -11.52
N GLN A 70 43.17 11.52 -11.79
CA GLN A 70 44.28 11.73 -10.87
C GLN A 70 44.54 13.22 -10.65
N SER A 71 44.57 14.02 -11.72
CA SER A 71 44.72 15.48 -11.61
C SER A 71 43.61 16.11 -10.78
N LEU A 72 42.36 15.65 -10.97
CA LEU A 72 41.21 16.11 -10.20
C LEU A 72 41.37 15.81 -8.69
N VAL A 73 41.85 14.61 -8.35
CA VAL A 73 42.09 14.17 -6.97
C VAL A 73 43.23 14.95 -6.31
N ASP A 74 44.31 15.20 -7.06
CA ASP A 74 45.45 15.99 -6.60
C ASP A 74 45.03 17.45 -6.32
N GLU A 75 44.25 18.05 -7.23
CA GLU A 75 43.71 19.40 -7.05
C GLU A 75 42.69 19.47 -5.90
N ALA A 76 41.84 18.46 -5.75
CA ALA A 76 40.89 18.36 -4.63
C ALA A 76 41.60 18.22 -3.26
N SER A 77 42.78 17.61 -3.25
CA SER A 77 43.63 17.48 -2.06
C SER A 77 44.50 18.70 -1.78
N SER A 78 44.48 19.71 -2.67
CA SER A 78 45.31 20.91 -2.53
C SER A 78 45.00 21.70 -1.25
N ASN A 79 46.05 22.24 -0.63
CA ASN A 79 45.91 23.17 0.49
C ASN A 79 45.54 24.59 0.04
N ILE A 80 45.45 24.85 -1.27
CA ILE A 80 45.06 26.14 -1.83
C ILE A 80 43.53 26.15 -1.99
N PRO A 81 42.78 26.99 -1.24
CA PRO A 81 41.32 26.95 -1.20
C PRO A 81 40.64 27.06 -2.56
N ASP A 82 41.15 27.93 -3.44
CA ASP A 82 40.57 28.15 -4.78
C ASP A 82 40.77 26.94 -5.70
N ILE A 83 41.90 26.23 -5.57
CA ILE A 83 42.18 25.03 -6.36
C ILE A 83 41.28 23.89 -5.89
N GLN A 84 41.24 23.67 -4.57
CA GLN A 84 40.36 22.67 -3.97
C GLN A 84 38.89 22.91 -4.35
N LEU A 85 38.40 24.14 -4.20
CA LEU A 85 37.01 24.47 -4.51
C LEU A 85 36.68 24.20 -5.99
N LYS A 86 37.55 24.62 -6.92
CA LYS A 86 37.37 24.36 -8.36
C LYS A 86 37.35 22.87 -8.67
N ALA A 87 38.23 22.08 -8.04
CA ALA A 87 38.24 20.63 -8.21
C ALA A 87 36.95 19.98 -7.68
N ILE A 88 36.48 20.35 -6.48
CA ILE A 88 35.21 19.82 -5.94
C ILE A 88 34.03 20.22 -6.84
N GLN A 89 34.01 21.44 -7.36
CA GLN A 89 33.01 21.89 -8.32
C GLN A 89 33.04 21.08 -9.62
N SER A 90 34.23 20.79 -10.15
CA SER A 90 34.39 19.94 -11.33
C SER A 90 33.89 18.52 -11.07
N ALA A 91 34.24 17.92 -9.93
CA ALA A 91 33.75 16.60 -9.53
C ALA A 91 32.22 16.58 -9.43
N ARG A 92 31.60 17.58 -8.78
CA ARG A 92 30.14 17.72 -8.71
C ARG A 92 29.51 17.84 -10.11
N LYS A 93 30.09 18.66 -10.99
CA LYS A 93 29.57 18.86 -12.37
C LYS A 93 29.57 17.55 -13.16
N LEU A 94 30.66 16.77 -13.10
CA LEU A 94 30.74 15.44 -13.72
C LEU A 94 29.60 14.52 -13.23
N LEU A 95 29.34 14.53 -11.91
CA LEU A 95 28.29 13.73 -11.28
C LEU A 95 26.86 14.21 -11.57
N SER A 96 26.69 15.45 -12.02
CA SER A 96 25.38 16.06 -12.31
C SER A 96 24.91 15.79 -13.75
N SER A 97 25.72 15.13 -14.59
CA SER A 97 25.39 14.83 -15.99
C SER A 97 24.16 13.92 -16.12
N ASP A 98 23.27 14.25 -17.06
CA ASP A 98 22.09 13.45 -17.35
C ASP A 98 22.37 12.13 -18.06
N ARG A 99 23.54 12.00 -18.69
CA ARG A 99 23.95 10.80 -19.42
C ARG A 99 25.08 10.11 -18.67
N ASN A 100 24.76 8.99 -18.02
CA ASN A 100 25.69 8.06 -17.37
C ASN A 100 26.84 8.78 -16.63
N PRO A 101 26.57 9.42 -15.47
CA PRO A 101 27.63 10.06 -14.70
C PRO A 101 28.71 9.04 -14.31
N PRO A 102 29.99 9.42 -14.30
CA PRO A 102 31.12 8.54 -14.03
C PRO A 102 31.28 8.29 -12.52
N ILE A 103 30.24 7.73 -11.90
CA ILE A 103 30.17 7.56 -10.44
C ILE A 103 31.20 6.54 -9.98
N ASP A 104 31.30 5.40 -10.66
CA ASP A 104 32.20 4.32 -10.26
C ASP A 104 33.66 4.71 -10.48
N GLU A 105 33.95 5.44 -11.56
CA GLU A 105 35.28 5.98 -11.85
C GLU A 105 35.75 6.95 -10.76
N LEU A 106 34.87 7.86 -10.32
CA LEU A 106 35.18 8.80 -9.22
C LEU A 106 35.32 8.09 -7.87
N ILE A 107 34.53 7.04 -7.60
CA ILE A 107 34.71 6.23 -6.38
C ILE A 107 36.07 5.54 -6.42
N ASN A 108 36.44 4.94 -7.56
CA ASN A 108 37.70 4.22 -7.74
C ASN A 108 38.93 5.14 -7.73
N SER A 109 38.77 6.44 -7.98
CA SER A 109 39.85 7.44 -7.90
C SER A 109 40.15 7.91 -6.47
N GLU A 110 39.56 7.29 -5.43
CA GLU A 110 39.74 7.64 -4.02
C GLU A 110 39.35 9.09 -3.65
N ILE A 111 38.41 9.70 -4.38
CA ILE A 111 37.98 11.09 -4.10
C ILE A 111 37.08 11.19 -2.84
N LEU A 112 36.42 10.09 -2.44
CA LEU A 112 35.42 10.10 -1.35
C LEU A 112 35.96 10.63 -0.01
N PRO A 113 37.12 10.18 0.52
CA PRO A 113 37.65 10.71 1.77
C PRO A 113 37.93 12.22 1.72
N ILE A 114 38.31 12.74 0.55
CA ILE A 114 38.56 14.17 0.34
C ILE A 114 37.24 14.94 0.41
N LEU A 115 36.21 14.47 -0.29
CA LEU A 115 34.86 15.05 -0.24
C LEU A 115 34.30 15.07 1.19
N VAL A 116 34.49 13.97 1.94
CA VAL A 116 34.05 13.89 3.34
C VAL A 116 34.80 14.89 4.22
N ARG A 117 36.11 15.02 4.07
CA ARG A 117 36.91 16.02 4.80
C ARG A 117 36.47 17.45 4.50
N CYS A 118 36.06 17.74 3.27
CA CYS A 118 35.53 19.06 2.88
C CYS A 118 34.23 19.43 3.63
N LEU A 119 33.43 18.46 4.09
CA LEU A 119 32.23 18.72 4.88
C LEU A 119 32.54 19.33 6.26
N ASP A 120 33.72 19.05 6.82
CA ASP A 120 34.14 19.53 8.14
C ASP A 120 34.67 20.98 8.13
N ASN A 121 34.77 21.61 6.95
CA ASN A 121 35.29 22.96 6.81
C ASN A 121 34.23 24.03 7.14
N HIS A 122 33.95 24.22 8.44
CA HIS A 122 32.93 25.14 8.96
C HIS A 122 33.08 26.60 8.52
N ASN A 123 34.29 27.01 8.12
CA ASN A 123 34.57 28.39 7.68
C ASN A 123 34.32 28.60 6.18
N ASN A 124 34.01 27.53 5.42
CA ASN A 124 33.77 27.61 3.98
C ASN A 124 32.46 26.91 3.56
N PRO A 125 31.31 27.58 3.75
CA PRO A 125 30.00 27.01 3.38
C PRO A 125 29.88 26.64 1.90
N THR A 126 30.56 27.36 1.01
CA THR A 126 30.57 27.06 -0.43
C THR A 126 31.24 25.73 -0.70
N LEU A 127 32.39 25.46 -0.09
CA LEU A 127 33.07 24.16 -0.20
C LEU A 127 32.23 23.03 0.41
N GLN A 128 31.63 23.25 1.58
CA GLN A 128 30.72 22.27 2.20
C GLN A 128 29.53 21.94 1.30
N PHE A 129 28.93 22.95 0.68
CA PHE A 129 27.81 22.79 -0.23
C PHE A 129 28.19 21.97 -1.46
N GLU A 130 29.29 22.30 -2.14
CA GLU A 130 29.75 21.59 -3.34
C GLU A 130 30.13 20.13 -3.03
N ALA A 131 30.81 19.90 -1.91
CA ALA A 131 31.17 18.55 -1.46
C ALA A 131 29.94 17.73 -1.08
N ALA A 132 29.00 18.31 -0.34
CA ALA A 132 27.75 17.65 0.02
C ALA A 132 26.92 17.31 -1.23
N TRP A 133 26.90 18.18 -2.23
CA TRP A 133 26.21 17.94 -3.51
C TRP A 133 26.87 16.80 -4.29
N ALA A 134 28.20 16.79 -4.42
CA ALA A 134 28.91 15.68 -5.07
C ALA A 134 28.55 14.34 -4.41
N LEU A 135 28.65 14.25 -3.08
CA LEU A 135 28.29 13.04 -2.33
C LEU A 135 26.80 12.66 -2.46
N THR A 136 25.91 13.65 -2.55
CA THR A 136 24.47 13.43 -2.78
C THR A 136 24.22 12.74 -4.13
N ASN A 137 24.92 13.17 -5.17
CA ASN A 137 24.78 12.59 -6.51
C ASN A 137 25.36 11.16 -6.56
N ILE A 138 26.46 10.89 -5.87
CA ILE A 138 26.98 9.52 -5.72
C ILE A 138 25.96 8.63 -4.98
N ALA A 139 25.41 9.12 -3.86
CA ALA A 139 24.40 8.39 -3.08
C ALA A 139 23.05 8.22 -3.83
N SER A 140 22.80 8.98 -4.89
CA SER A 140 21.60 8.84 -5.72
C SER A 140 21.63 7.63 -6.67
N GLY A 141 22.80 7.02 -6.85
CA GLY A 141 23.00 5.89 -7.75
C GLY A 141 22.65 4.52 -7.13
N THR A 142 23.42 3.49 -7.47
CA THR A 142 23.20 2.11 -7.00
C THR A 142 23.40 1.98 -5.49
N SER A 143 22.92 0.88 -4.90
CA SER A 143 23.16 0.60 -3.47
C SER A 143 24.64 0.45 -3.14
N ILE A 144 25.46 -0.07 -4.06
CA ILE A 144 26.92 -0.15 -3.88
C ILE A 144 27.53 1.26 -3.79
N GLN A 145 27.12 2.17 -4.67
CA GLN A 145 27.59 3.56 -4.70
C GLN A 145 27.14 4.32 -3.43
N THR A 146 25.93 4.05 -2.96
CA THR A 146 25.42 4.63 -1.69
C THR A 146 26.20 4.10 -0.49
N GLN A 147 26.46 2.80 -0.46
CA GLN A 147 27.26 2.17 0.57
C GLN A 147 28.70 2.70 0.57
N ALA A 148 29.28 3.04 -0.58
CA ALA A 148 30.61 3.66 -0.66
C ALA A 148 30.64 5.02 0.08
N VAL A 149 29.62 5.86 -0.10
CA VAL A 149 29.48 7.14 0.63
C VAL A 149 29.37 6.92 2.14
N VAL A 150 28.57 5.92 2.56
CA VAL A 150 28.40 5.58 3.98
C VAL A 150 29.70 5.04 4.57
N SER A 151 30.39 4.12 3.88
CA SER A 151 31.66 3.53 4.31
C SER A 151 32.80 4.55 4.36
N ALA A 152 32.73 5.62 3.57
CA ALA A 152 33.66 6.75 3.64
C ALA A 152 33.43 7.64 4.88
N GLY A 153 32.40 7.38 5.70
CA GLY A 153 32.13 8.09 6.95
C GLY A 153 31.36 9.40 6.79
N ALA A 154 30.63 9.59 5.68
CA ALA A 154 29.96 10.86 5.38
C ALA A 154 28.76 11.19 6.31
N VAL A 155 28.08 10.18 6.84
CA VAL A 155 26.79 10.36 7.55
C VAL A 155 26.90 11.25 8.80
N PRO A 156 27.87 11.05 9.73
CA PRO A 156 28.05 11.95 10.86
C PRO A 156 28.27 13.41 10.46
N PHE A 157 28.98 13.67 9.35
CA PHE A 157 29.18 15.03 8.85
C PHE A 157 27.89 15.63 8.31
N PHE A 158 27.10 14.89 7.52
CA PHE A 158 25.77 15.37 7.11
C PHE A 158 24.87 15.72 8.29
N LEU A 159 24.89 14.90 9.34
CA LEU A 159 24.13 15.16 10.55
C LEU A 159 24.61 16.44 11.28
N ASN A 160 25.90 16.73 11.27
CA ASN A 160 26.45 17.98 11.81
C ASN A 160 26.05 19.19 10.95
N LEU A 161 26.02 19.04 9.63
CA LEU A 161 25.61 20.09 8.70
C LEU A 161 24.14 20.52 8.88
N LEU A 162 23.28 19.68 9.47
CA LEU A 162 21.91 20.07 9.83
C LEU A 162 21.87 21.23 10.86
N ASN A 163 22.96 21.48 11.59
CA ASN A 163 23.08 22.59 12.52
C ASN A 163 23.76 23.83 11.91
N SER A 164 24.03 23.84 10.61
CA SER A 164 24.69 24.97 9.95
C SER A 164 23.81 26.22 9.97
N SER A 165 24.42 27.39 10.11
CA SER A 165 23.72 28.67 9.92
C SER A 165 23.43 28.95 8.44
N ASN A 166 24.07 28.22 7.52
CA ASN A 166 23.82 28.33 6.09
C ASN A 166 22.72 27.33 5.67
N GLN A 167 21.54 27.85 5.37
CA GLN A 167 20.38 27.04 5.01
C GLN A 167 20.58 26.18 3.76
N THR A 168 21.35 26.66 2.77
CA THR A 168 21.64 25.91 1.55
C THR A 168 22.49 24.67 1.85
N VAL A 169 23.42 24.78 2.80
CA VAL A 169 24.20 23.63 3.28
C VAL A 169 23.32 22.63 4.04
N CYS A 170 22.42 23.11 4.91
CA CYS A 170 21.44 22.27 5.60
C CYS A 170 20.56 21.50 4.62
N GLU A 171 20.00 22.20 3.63
CA GLU A 171 19.14 21.61 2.61
C GLU A 171 19.87 20.54 1.79
N GLN A 172 21.12 20.78 1.41
CA GLN A 172 21.93 19.81 0.68
C GLN A 172 22.26 18.57 1.54
N ALA A 173 22.51 18.75 2.84
CA ALA A 173 22.70 17.63 3.77
C ALA A 173 21.43 16.80 3.96
N VAL A 174 20.25 17.44 4.05
CA VAL A 174 18.96 16.74 4.08
C VAL A 174 18.76 15.91 2.80
N TRP A 175 19.10 16.45 1.63
CA TRP A 175 19.01 15.70 0.38
C TRP A 175 19.91 14.45 0.41
N ALA A 176 21.18 14.60 0.79
CA ALA A 176 22.12 13.49 0.91
C ALA A 176 21.59 12.38 1.83
N LEU A 177 21.11 12.76 3.03
CA LEU A 177 20.52 11.84 3.99
C LEU A 177 19.27 11.15 3.41
N GLY A 178 18.44 11.88 2.66
CA GLY A 178 17.28 11.31 1.99
C GLY A 178 17.60 10.20 0.99
N ASN A 179 18.67 10.37 0.19
CA ASN A 179 19.15 9.33 -0.72
C ASN A 179 19.68 8.09 0.02
N ILE A 180 20.40 8.31 1.12
CA ILE A 180 20.96 7.24 1.95
C ILE A 180 19.84 6.46 2.67
N ILE A 181 18.89 7.16 3.29
CA ILE A 181 17.71 6.56 3.93
C ILE A 181 16.85 5.83 2.90
N GLY A 182 16.70 6.39 1.70
CA GLY A 182 15.91 5.83 0.61
C GLY A 182 16.50 4.57 -0.02
N ASP A 183 17.78 4.24 0.20
CA ASP A 183 18.41 3.06 -0.38
C ASP A 183 17.83 1.74 0.15
N GLY A 184 17.43 1.72 1.41
CA GLY A 184 16.85 0.53 2.00
C GLY A 184 16.76 0.55 3.52
N PRO A 185 16.14 -0.48 4.11
CA PRO A 185 15.91 -0.55 5.55
C PRO A 185 17.18 -0.48 6.38
N GLN A 186 18.26 -1.13 5.94
CA GLN A 186 19.52 -1.16 6.68
C GLN A 186 20.15 0.22 6.83
N LEU A 187 20.24 0.99 5.74
CA LEU A 187 20.81 2.34 5.78
C LEU A 187 19.88 3.34 6.46
N ARG A 188 18.56 3.20 6.28
CA ARG A 188 17.59 3.96 7.08
C ARG A 188 17.84 3.77 8.57
N ASP A 189 17.86 2.52 9.05
CA ASP A 189 17.94 2.22 10.47
C ASP A 189 19.29 2.65 11.06
N TYR A 190 20.36 2.57 10.26
CA TYR A 190 21.66 3.15 10.59
C TYR A 190 21.56 4.67 10.82
N VAL A 191 20.97 5.43 9.88
CA VAL A 191 20.84 6.88 10.02
C VAL A 191 19.90 7.26 11.18
N ILE A 192 18.85 6.48 11.42
CA ILE A 192 17.97 6.60 12.61
C ILE A 192 18.78 6.42 13.90
N SER A 193 19.65 5.40 13.96
CA SER A 193 20.48 5.13 15.16
C SER A 193 21.42 6.27 15.53
N LEU A 194 21.71 7.16 14.57
CA LEU A 194 22.49 8.38 14.76
C LEU A 194 21.65 9.62 15.13
N ASN A 195 20.40 9.41 15.53
CA ASN A 195 19.45 10.45 15.99
C ASN A 195 19.12 11.50 14.92
N VAL A 196 18.85 11.08 13.68
CA VAL A 196 18.43 11.99 12.60
C VAL A 196 17.02 12.55 12.81
N VAL A 197 16.11 11.76 13.39
CA VAL A 197 14.66 12.06 13.41
C VAL A 197 14.38 13.38 14.12
N PRO A 198 14.81 13.60 15.39
CA PRO A 198 14.56 14.87 16.07
C PRO A 198 15.14 16.08 15.32
N ARG A 199 16.28 15.92 14.63
CA ARG A 199 16.93 17.00 13.88
C ARG A 199 16.11 17.41 12.65
N LEU A 200 15.55 16.43 11.93
CA LEU A 200 14.68 16.71 10.79
C LEU A 200 13.39 17.41 11.20
N LEU A 201 12.81 17.01 12.34
CA LEU A 201 11.55 17.57 12.84
C LEU A 201 11.67 19.07 13.19
N LEU A 202 12.86 19.57 13.54
CA LEU A 202 13.09 21.01 13.78
C LEU A 202 12.80 21.88 12.54
N PHE A 203 12.93 21.31 11.33
CA PHE A 203 12.65 22.02 10.08
C PHE A 203 11.15 22.05 9.72
N ILE A 204 10.27 21.48 10.55
CA ILE A 204 8.82 21.47 10.29
C ILE A 204 8.20 22.64 11.03
N ASN A 205 8.36 23.83 10.46
CA ASN A 205 7.78 25.06 11.01
C ASN A 205 7.54 26.12 9.90
N PRO A 206 6.69 27.13 10.13
CA PRO A 206 6.31 28.12 9.11
C PRO A 206 7.45 28.98 8.55
N SER A 207 8.60 29.06 9.21
CA SER A 207 9.73 29.89 8.77
C SER A 207 10.60 29.23 7.70
N ILE A 208 10.43 27.92 7.49
CA ILE A 208 11.23 27.16 6.53
C ILE A 208 10.69 27.36 5.10
N PRO A 209 11.56 27.68 4.12
CA PRO A 209 11.17 27.81 2.73
C PRO A 209 10.49 26.56 2.21
N VAL A 210 9.48 26.74 1.35
CA VAL A 210 8.67 25.63 0.80
C VAL A 210 9.53 24.58 0.08
N THR A 211 10.58 25.00 -0.64
CA THR A 211 11.50 24.07 -1.33
C THR A 211 12.24 23.18 -0.34
N PHE A 212 12.74 23.77 0.74
CA PHE A 212 13.41 23.01 1.79
C PHE A 212 12.41 22.11 2.55
N MET A 213 11.19 22.60 2.83
CA MET A 213 10.15 21.80 3.46
C MET A 213 9.72 20.59 2.59
N ARG A 214 9.69 20.73 1.26
CA ARG A 214 9.48 19.59 0.34
C ARG A 214 10.59 18.55 0.49
N ASN A 215 11.85 18.97 0.60
CA ASN A 215 12.98 18.06 0.80
C ASN A 215 12.89 17.33 2.16
N VAL A 216 12.61 18.07 3.24
CA VAL A 216 12.40 17.47 4.57
C VAL A 216 11.25 16.47 4.55
N THR A 217 10.11 16.83 3.94
CA THR A 217 8.95 15.95 3.82
C THR A 217 9.30 14.68 3.06
N TRP A 218 10.01 14.80 1.93
CA TRP A 218 10.48 13.64 1.16
C TRP A 218 11.38 12.70 1.98
N VAL A 219 12.29 13.23 2.80
CA VAL A 219 13.09 12.39 3.71
C VAL A 219 12.21 11.67 4.74
N ILE A 220 11.19 12.35 5.28
CA ILE A 220 10.21 11.73 6.19
C ILE A 220 9.46 10.59 5.49
N VAL A 221 9.09 10.74 4.22
CA VAL A 221 8.50 9.63 3.44
C VAL A 221 9.47 8.46 3.37
N ASN A 222 10.75 8.70 3.08
CA ASN A 222 11.75 7.64 3.02
C ASN A 222 11.98 6.93 4.37
N LEU A 223 11.84 7.64 5.50
CA LEU A 223 11.83 7.04 6.83
C LEU A 223 10.63 6.09 7.04
N CYS A 224 9.48 6.40 6.45
CA CYS A 224 8.25 5.61 6.58
C CYS A 224 8.15 4.44 5.59
N ARG A 225 8.94 4.44 4.51
CA ARG A 225 8.95 3.37 3.48
C ARG A 225 9.50 2.05 4.01
N ASN A 226 9.34 0.98 3.23
CA ASN A 226 9.80 -0.40 3.48
C ASN A 226 9.17 -1.05 4.71
N LYS A 227 8.34 -2.07 4.48
CA LYS A 227 7.64 -2.82 5.52
C LYS A 227 8.46 -3.92 6.19
N ASP A 228 9.67 -4.21 5.70
CA ASP A 228 10.50 -5.30 6.20
C ASP A 228 11.99 -4.90 6.28
N PRO A 229 12.51 -4.62 7.50
CA PRO A 229 11.74 -4.27 8.71
C PRO A 229 11.03 -2.91 8.57
N PRO A 230 9.88 -2.70 9.25
CA PRO A 230 9.26 -1.39 9.38
C PRO A 230 10.09 -0.48 10.31
N PRO A 231 9.90 0.85 10.26
CA PRO A 231 10.50 1.74 11.26
C PRO A 231 10.04 1.37 12.69
N SER A 232 10.90 1.59 13.67
CA SER A 232 10.58 1.29 15.07
C SER A 232 9.37 2.10 15.57
N GLN A 233 8.66 1.57 16.56
CA GLN A 233 7.48 2.23 17.13
C GLN A 233 7.81 3.64 17.67
N GLN A 234 8.99 3.83 18.26
CA GLN A 234 9.44 5.15 18.73
C GLN A 234 9.54 6.16 17.58
N VAL A 235 10.11 5.75 16.45
CA VAL A 235 10.25 6.62 15.27
C VAL A 235 8.89 7.00 14.71
N ILE A 236 7.94 6.06 14.69
CA ILE A 236 6.56 6.34 14.26
C ILE A 236 5.92 7.37 15.18
N ASP A 237 6.06 7.22 16.50
CA ASP A 237 5.52 8.14 17.49
C ASP A 237 6.11 9.56 17.38
N GLU A 238 7.40 9.68 17.04
CA GLU A 238 8.05 10.97 16.79
C GLU A 238 7.57 11.64 15.49
N ILE A 239 7.29 10.87 14.43
CA ILE A 239 6.96 11.39 13.10
C ILE A 239 5.47 11.75 12.96
N LEU A 240 4.55 11.04 13.64
CA LEU A 240 3.11 11.25 13.49
C LEU A 240 2.65 12.70 13.77
N PRO A 241 3.10 13.38 14.84
CA PRO A 241 2.74 14.79 15.07
C PRO A 241 3.14 15.71 13.91
N ALA A 242 4.27 15.44 13.27
CA ALA A 242 4.73 16.18 12.11
C ALA A 242 3.89 15.91 10.87
N LEU A 243 3.50 14.66 10.61
CA LEU A 243 2.59 14.33 9.50
C LEU A 243 1.21 14.97 9.71
N HIS A 244 0.72 15.01 10.94
CA HIS A 244 -0.53 15.69 11.30
C HIS A 244 -0.46 17.21 11.06
N TYR A 245 0.70 17.84 11.25
CA TYR A 245 0.90 19.23 10.86
C TYR A 245 0.95 19.38 9.32
N LEU A 246 1.74 18.56 8.63
CA LEU A 246 2.01 18.67 7.20
C LEU A 246 0.80 18.35 6.30
N ILE A 247 -0.16 17.54 6.77
CA ILE A 247 -1.35 17.19 5.97
C ILE A 247 -2.26 18.38 5.68
N ASN A 248 -2.11 19.48 6.44
CA ASN A 248 -2.86 20.72 6.23
C ASN A 248 -2.09 21.74 5.37
N ASN A 249 -0.94 21.35 4.80
CA ASN A 249 -0.13 22.24 3.97
C ASN A 249 -0.77 22.48 2.59
N SER A 250 -0.71 23.72 2.10
CA SER A 250 -1.27 24.10 0.80
C SER A 250 -0.41 23.66 -0.39
N ASP A 251 0.87 23.34 -0.16
CA ASP A 251 1.75 22.87 -1.22
C ASP A 251 1.42 21.43 -1.62
N ILE A 252 1.06 21.23 -2.89
CA ILE A 252 0.63 19.92 -3.40
C ILE A 252 1.72 18.85 -3.28
N ASN A 253 3.00 19.20 -3.45
CA ASN A 253 4.06 18.20 -3.36
C ASN A 253 4.27 17.75 -1.91
N ILE A 254 4.25 18.69 -0.96
CA ILE A 254 4.28 18.37 0.47
C ILE A 254 3.08 17.51 0.85
N LEU A 255 1.88 17.89 0.40
CA LEU A 255 0.66 17.14 0.70
C LEU A 255 0.70 15.71 0.15
N VAL A 256 1.10 15.54 -1.12
CA VAL A 256 1.25 14.21 -1.73
C VAL A 256 2.24 13.35 -0.95
N ASP A 257 3.43 13.87 -0.66
CA ASP A 257 4.47 13.13 0.06
C ASP A 257 4.02 12.79 1.50
N THR A 258 3.35 13.72 2.18
CA THR A 258 2.80 13.49 3.53
C THR A 258 1.79 12.36 3.54
N VAL A 259 0.85 12.35 2.59
CA VAL A 259 -0.19 11.31 2.52
C VAL A 259 0.41 9.96 2.11
N TRP A 260 1.46 9.96 1.27
CA TRP A 260 2.22 8.73 1.01
C TRP A 260 2.91 8.19 2.25
N ALA A 261 3.55 9.05 3.07
CA ALA A 261 4.15 8.63 4.33
C ALA A 261 3.10 7.95 5.23
N ILE A 262 1.93 8.56 5.38
CA ILE A 262 0.83 7.97 6.16
C ILE A 262 0.40 6.63 5.57
N SER A 263 0.30 6.51 4.24
CA SER A 263 -0.05 5.25 3.59
C SER A 263 0.95 4.12 3.85
N TYR A 264 2.25 4.43 3.97
CA TYR A 264 3.26 3.44 4.31
C TYR A 264 3.18 3.02 5.77
N LEU A 265 2.90 3.97 6.68
CA LEU A 265 2.68 3.65 8.09
C LEU A 265 1.46 2.75 8.29
N THR A 266 0.36 2.97 7.54
CA THR A 266 -0.85 2.15 7.65
C THR A 266 -0.73 0.77 6.98
N ASP A 267 0.31 0.53 6.18
CA ASP A 267 0.63 -0.81 5.62
C ASP A 267 1.41 -1.71 6.60
N GLY A 268 1.69 -1.21 7.82
CA GLY A 268 2.48 -1.93 8.84
C GLY A 268 1.72 -2.97 9.66
N GLY A 269 0.38 -2.98 9.60
CA GLY A 269 -0.50 -3.84 10.39
C GLY A 269 -1.29 -3.08 11.48
N ASN A 270 -2.08 -3.82 12.25
CA ASN A 270 -3.10 -3.23 13.15
C ASN A 270 -2.52 -2.30 14.23
N GLU A 271 -1.31 -2.54 14.73
CA GLU A 271 -0.67 -1.68 15.73
C GLU A 271 -0.31 -0.31 15.14
N GLN A 272 0.29 -0.28 13.94
CA GLN A 272 0.63 0.96 13.25
C GLN A 272 -0.62 1.70 12.78
N ILE A 273 -1.64 0.97 12.30
CA ILE A 273 -2.96 1.54 12.01
C ILE A 273 -3.52 2.23 13.26
N GLN A 274 -3.42 1.60 14.43
CA GLN A 274 -3.92 2.19 15.67
C GLN A 274 -3.18 3.48 16.02
N LYS A 275 -1.85 3.52 15.88
CA LYS A 275 -1.06 4.74 16.13
C LYS A 275 -1.47 5.90 15.20
N VAL A 276 -1.72 5.62 13.92
CA VAL A 276 -2.21 6.63 12.96
C VAL A 276 -3.61 7.14 13.38
N ILE A 277 -4.50 6.25 13.81
CA ILE A 277 -5.81 6.64 14.34
C ILE A 277 -5.67 7.50 15.60
N ASP A 278 -4.84 7.08 16.56
CA ASP A 278 -4.62 7.78 17.83
C ASP A 278 -3.99 9.17 17.63
N SER A 279 -3.24 9.37 16.53
CA SER A 279 -2.72 10.69 16.13
C SER A 279 -3.78 11.66 15.59
N ASN A 280 -5.04 11.22 15.47
CA ASN A 280 -6.18 12.01 14.96
C ASN A 280 -5.99 12.54 13.53
N ILE A 281 -5.21 11.84 12.69
CA ILE A 281 -4.97 12.21 11.28
C ILE A 281 -6.15 11.84 10.36
N VAL A 282 -6.97 10.85 10.73
CA VAL A 282 -8.04 10.31 9.88
C VAL A 282 -9.03 11.38 9.41
N PRO A 283 -9.55 12.29 10.27
CA PRO A 283 -10.44 13.36 9.83
C PRO A 283 -9.84 14.29 8.78
N ASN A 284 -8.51 14.48 8.79
CA ASN A 284 -7.80 15.29 7.79
C ASN A 284 -7.57 14.53 6.48
N LEU A 285 -7.51 13.18 6.50
CA LEU A 285 -7.40 12.35 5.31
C LEU A 285 -8.71 12.26 4.52
N ILE A 286 -9.86 12.20 5.20
CA ILE A 286 -11.15 11.96 4.54
C ILE A 286 -11.46 12.98 3.43
N PRO A 287 -11.35 14.31 3.64
CA PRO A 287 -11.61 15.29 2.59
C PRO A 287 -10.69 15.15 1.37
N LEU A 288 -9.49 14.58 1.55
CA LEU A 288 -8.52 14.41 0.46
C LEU A 288 -8.95 13.37 -0.58
N LEU A 289 -9.94 12.53 -0.27
CA LEU A 289 -10.56 11.60 -1.21
C LEU A 289 -11.26 12.29 -2.37
N SER A 290 -11.71 13.53 -2.18
CA SER A 290 -12.31 14.36 -3.23
C SER A 290 -11.42 15.52 -3.66
N HIS A 291 -10.12 15.47 -3.35
CA HIS A 291 -9.19 16.52 -3.72
C HIS A 291 -9.05 16.65 -5.25
N LYS A 292 -8.87 17.86 -5.79
CA LYS A 292 -8.77 18.07 -7.26
C LYS A 292 -7.57 17.36 -7.91
N GLU A 293 -6.48 17.21 -7.16
CA GLU A 293 -5.25 16.56 -7.63
C GLU A 293 -5.34 15.05 -7.44
N VAL A 294 -5.34 14.33 -8.56
CA VAL A 294 -5.41 12.87 -8.60
C VAL A 294 -4.30 12.19 -7.81
N LYS A 295 -3.10 12.78 -7.76
CA LYS A 295 -1.98 12.22 -6.96
C LYS A 295 -2.30 12.20 -5.46
N VAL A 296 -2.94 13.27 -4.97
CA VAL A 296 -3.40 13.37 -3.57
C VAL A 296 -4.52 12.37 -3.32
N GLN A 297 -5.53 12.31 -4.20
CA GLN A 297 -6.62 11.33 -4.10
C GLN A 297 -6.10 9.90 -4.05
N THR A 298 -5.14 9.55 -4.92
CA THR A 298 -4.57 8.19 -4.99
C THR A 298 -3.88 7.81 -3.69
N ALA A 299 -3.06 8.71 -3.13
CA ALA A 299 -2.37 8.49 -1.87
C ALA A 299 -3.36 8.40 -0.70
N ALA A 300 -4.37 9.29 -0.66
CA ALA A 300 -5.38 9.33 0.40
C ALA A 300 -6.22 8.06 0.39
N LEU A 301 -6.70 7.65 -0.78
CA LEU A 301 -7.47 6.42 -0.97
C LEU A 301 -6.67 5.19 -0.54
N ARG A 302 -5.37 5.15 -0.84
CA ARG A 302 -4.49 4.08 -0.37
C ARG A 302 -4.37 4.09 1.15
N ALA A 303 -4.10 5.25 1.76
CA ALA A 303 -3.96 5.36 3.21
C ALA A 303 -5.22 4.90 3.96
N ILE A 304 -6.41 5.37 3.55
CA ILE A 304 -7.67 4.96 4.17
C ILE A 304 -8.03 3.50 3.89
N GLY A 305 -7.68 3.00 2.69
CA GLY A 305 -7.90 1.61 2.31
C GLY A 305 -7.08 0.66 3.17
N ASN A 306 -5.82 1.02 3.45
CA ASN A 306 -4.98 0.29 4.39
C ASN A 306 -5.59 0.30 5.81
N ILE A 307 -6.11 1.43 6.30
CA ILE A 307 -6.74 1.51 7.64
C ILE A 307 -7.92 0.54 7.77
N VAL A 308 -8.78 0.44 6.75
CA VAL A 308 -9.97 -0.44 6.82
C VAL A 308 -9.65 -1.93 6.68
N THR A 309 -8.39 -2.30 6.39
CA THR A 309 -7.92 -3.70 6.54
C THR A 309 -7.75 -4.11 8.01
N GLY A 310 -7.73 -3.14 8.94
CA GLY A 310 -7.59 -3.33 10.38
C GLY A 310 -8.80 -3.97 11.05
N THR A 311 -9.01 -3.75 12.35
CA THR A 311 -10.18 -4.29 13.10
C THR A 311 -11.50 -3.61 12.75
N ASP A 312 -12.61 -4.13 13.27
CA ASP A 312 -13.95 -3.55 13.04
C ASP A 312 -14.00 -2.14 13.61
N GLU A 313 -13.42 -1.94 14.79
CA GLU A 313 -13.33 -0.66 15.47
C GLU A 313 -12.49 0.33 14.66
N GLN A 314 -11.37 -0.11 14.08
CA GLN A 314 -10.51 0.72 13.24
C GLN A 314 -11.22 1.14 11.94
N THR A 315 -11.95 0.23 11.31
CA THR A 315 -12.82 0.58 10.17
C THR A 315 -13.91 1.56 10.58
N GLN A 316 -14.50 1.39 11.75
CA GLN A 316 -15.57 2.26 12.22
C GLN A 316 -15.11 3.71 12.36
N VAL A 317 -13.88 3.96 12.82
CA VAL A 317 -13.30 5.32 12.88
C VAL A 317 -13.32 6.00 11.50
N VAL A 318 -12.99 5.27 10.43
CA VAL A 318 -13.01 5.79 9.06
C VAL A 318 -14.44 6.10 8.59
N LEU A 319 -15.39 5.22 8.91
CA LEU A 319 -16.81 5.41 8.57
C LEU A 319 -17.42 6.59 9.32
N ASP A 320 -17.16 6.70 10.62
CA ASP A 320 -17.63 7.78 11.50
C ASP A 320 -17.05 9.14 11.07
N SER A 321 -15.88 9.13 10.45
CA SER A 321 -15.26 10.33 9.84
C SER A 321 -15.90 10.72 8.49
N GLY A 322 -16.92 10.00 8.03
CA GLY A 322 -17.71 10.34 6.83
C GLY A 322 -17.13 9.83 5.51
N ALA A 323 -16.23 8.85 5.52
CA ALA A 323 -15.53 8.40 4.30
C ALA A 323 -16.46 8.06 3.12
N LEU A 324 -17.59 7.38 3.37
CA LEU A 324 -18.48 6.87 2.33
C LEU A 324 -19.12 7.96 1.46
N CYS A 325 -19.25 9.20 1.95
CA CYS A 325 -19.84 10.29 1.16
C CYS A 325 -19.00 10.65 -0.09
N HIS A 326 -17.71 10.30 -0.10
CA HIS A 326 -16.81 10.55 -1.21
C HIS A 326 -16.83 9.45 -2.29
N PHE A 327 -17.40 8.27 -1.98
CA PHE A 327 -17.25 7.09 -2.83
C PHE A 327 -18.11 7.11 -4.09
N GLN A 328 -19.20 7.89 -4.12
CA GLN A 328 -19.96 8.11 -5.37
C GLN A 328 -19.08 8.73 -6.47
N GLY A 329 -18.24 9.70 -6.09
CA GLY A 329 -17.27 10.34 -6.99
C GLY A 329 -16.12 9.41 -7.37
N LEU A 330 -15.56 8.68 -6.41
CA LEU A 330 -14.45 7.76 -6.64
C LEU A 330 -14.81 6.57 -7.54
N LEU A 331 -15.99 5.99 -7.38
CA LEU A 331 -16.49 4.89 -8.23
C LEU A 331 -16.88 5.37 -9.64
N SER A 332 -17.10 6.68 -9.82
CA SER A 332 -17.41 7.26 -11.14
C SER A 332 -16.19 7.95 -11.76
N HIS A 333 -14.99 7.71 -11.23
CA HIS A 333 -13.79 8.42 -11.62
C HIS A 333 -13.29 7.98 -13.01
N PRO A 334 -12.78 8.89 -13.86
CA PRO A 334 -12.30 8.54 -15.21
C PRO A 334 -11.06 7.63 -15.22
N LYS A 335 -10.34 7.52 -14.11
CA LYS A 335 -9.18 6.62 -13.97
C LYS A 335 -9.60 5.31 -13.31
N GLU A 336 -9.52 4.23 -14.06
CA GLU A 336 -9.82 2.86 -13.63
C GLU A 336 -9.07 2.45 -12.36
N LYS A 337 -7.79 2.85 -12.23
CA LYS A 337 -6.99 2.56 -11.02
C LYS A 337 -7.63 3.13 -9.75
N ILE A 338 -8.28 4.29 -9.81
CA ILE A 338 -8.98 4.86 -8.65
C ILE A 338 -10.25 4.07 -8.37
N CYS A 339 -11.04 3.74 -9.39
CA CYS A 339 -12.23 2.92 -9.24
C CYS A 339 -11.89 1.56 -8.59
N LYS A 340 -10.85 0.88 -9.08
CA LYS A 340 -10.36 -0.39 -8.53
C LYS A 340 -10.03 -0.27 -7.04
N GLU A 341 -9.27 0.76 -6.64
CA GLU A 341 -8.89 0.98 -5.24
C GLU A 341 -10.10 1.36 -4.37
N ALA A 342 -11.09 2.07 -4.94
CA ALA A 342 -12.31 2.40 -4.25
C ALA A 342 -13.19 1.17 -4.01
N VAL A 343 -13.27 0.27 -4.98
CA VAL A 343 -13.97 -1.02 -4.82
C VAL A 343 -13.23 -1.92 -3.83
N TRP A 344 -11.88 -1.94 -3.85
CA TRP A 344 -11.07 -2.65 -2.85
C TRP A 344 -11.29 -2.11 -1.43
N PHE A 345 -11.41 -0.79 -1.25
CA PHE A 345 -11.80 -0.22 0.04
C PHE A 345 -13.16 -0.77 0.49
N LEU A 346 -14.16 -0.76 -0.40
CA LEU A 346 -15.50 -1.23 -0.07
C LEU A 346 -15.53 -2.73 0.24
N SER A 347 -14.69 -3.54 -0.40
CA SER A 347 -14.60 -4.98 -0.10
C SER A 347 -14.06 -5.27 1.30
N ASN A 348 -13.18 -4.41 1.82
CA ASN A 348 -12.70 -4.50 3.20
C ASN A 348 -13.73 -3.97 4.21
N VAL A 349 -14.55 -2.98 3.83
CA VAL A 349 -15.65 -2.50 4.68
C VAL A 349 -16.77 -3.55 4.78
N THR A 350 -17.16 -4.18 3.67
CA THR A 350 -18.22 -5.21 3.68
C THR A 350 -17.78 -6.53 4.31
N ALA A 351 -16.47 -6.72 4.53
CA ALA A 351 -15.92 -7.82 5.33
C ALA A 351 -16.06 -7.62 6.86
N GLY A 352 -16.47 -6.43 7.29
CA GLY A 352 -16.75 -6.13 8.69
C GLY A 352 -18.13 -6.60 9.14
N ASN A 353 -18.61 -6.09 10.27
CA ASN A 353 -19.91 -6.47 10.83
C ASN A 353 -21.13 -5.88 10.07
N GLN A 354 -22.33 -6.31 10.47
CA GLN A 354 -23.59 -5.92 9.85
C GLN A 354 -23.86 -4.40 9.83
N VAL A 355 -23.35 -3.64 10.82
CA VAL A 355 -23.52 -2.18 10.86
C VAL A 355 -22.68 -1.52 9.76
N GLN A 356 -21.49 -2.05 9.50
CA GLN A 356 -20.58 -1.57 8.46
C GLN A 356 -21.11 -1.92 7.07
N VAL A 357 -21.65 -3.13 6.91
CA VAL A 357 -22.42 -3.51 5.72
C VAL A 357 -23.60 -2.56 5.49
N GLN A 358 -24.39 -2.27 6.53
CA GLN A 358 -25.53 -1.36 6.42
C GLN A 358 -25.09 0.03 5.99
N SER A 359 -23.94 0.52 6.48
CA SER A 359 -23.41 1.83 6.11
C SER A 359 -23.13 1.95 4.60
N VAL A 360 -22.65 0.87 3.96
CA VAL A 360 -22.44 0.83 2.49
C VAL A 360 -23.76 0.84 1.72
N ILE A 361 -24.77 0.14 2.23
CA ILE A 361 -26.13 0.11 1.66
C ILE A 361 -26.77 1.50 1.76
N ASP A 362 -26.75 2.11 2.95
CA ASP A 362 -27.33 3.42 3.24
C ASP A 362 -26.66 4.54 2.44
N ALA A 363 -25.36 4.39 2.13
CA ALA A 363 -24.63 5.29 1.23
C ALA A 363 -25.01 5.13 -0.26
N GLY A 364 -25.89 4.18 -0.61
CA GLY A 364 -26.36 3.95 -1.97
C GLY A 364 -25.27 3.46 -2.92
N LEU A 365 -24.27 2.72 -2.41
CA LEU A 365 -23.10 2.31 -3.19
C LEU A 365 -23.28 0.97 -3.91
N ILE A 366 -24.26 0.15 -3.51
CA ILE A 366 -24.52 -1.18 -4.10
C ILE A 366 -24.68 -1.14 -5.63
N PRO A 367 -25.51 -0.24 -6.23
CA PRO A 367 -25.65 -0.20 -7.69
C PRO A 367 -24.33 0.12 -8.42
N LYS A 368 -23.45 0.91 -7.80
CA LYS A 368 -22.13 1.24 -8.37
C LYS A 368 -21.17 0.05 -8.29
N ILE A 369 -21.19 -0.71 -7.19
CA ILE A 369 -20.42 -1.94 -7.08
C ILE A 369 -20.87 -2.94 -8.15
N ILE A 370 -22.19 -3.12 -8.34
CA ILE A 370 -22.74 -4.01 -9.39
C ILE A 370 -22.36 -3.52 -10.79
N MET A 371 -22.41 -2.21 -11.04
CA MET A 371 -21.93 -1.65 -12.31
C MET A 371 -20.46 -2.01 -12.59
N HIS A 372 -19.59 -1.93 -11.58
CA HIS A 372 -18.18 -2.33 -11.71
C HIS A 372 -18.01 -3.82 -11.93
N LEU A 373 -18.82 -4.65 -11.26
CA LEU A 373 -18.86 -6.09 -11.44
C LEU A 373 -19.18 -6.47 -12.90
N THR A 374 -20.05 -5.71 -13.58
CA THR A 374 -20.43 -5.99 -14.96
C THR A 374 -19.51 -5.35 -16.01
N LYS A 375 -19.11 -4.10 -15.84
CA LYS A 375 -18.60 -3.26 -16.95
C LYS A 375 -17.12 -2.87 -16.86
N SER A 376 -16.44 -3.14 -15.75
CA SER A 376 -15.05 -2.71 -15.57
C SER A 376 -14.05 -3.74 -16.09
N ASP A 377 -12.77 -3.37 -16.10
CA ASP A 377 -11.68 -4.30 -16.35
C ASP A 377 -11.70 -5.45 -15.33
N PHE A 378 -11.14 -6.60 -15.73
CA PHE A 378 -11.21 -7.80 -14.93
C PHE A 378 -10.68 -7.61 -13.51
N GLN A 379 -9.62 -6.80 -13.32
CA GLN A 379 -9.08 -6.57 -11.98
C GLN A 379 -10.08 -5.84 -11.07
N THR A 380 -10.82 -4.85 -11.59
CA THR A 380 -11.88 -4.18 -10.82
C THR A 380 -13.09 -5.09 -10.60
N GLN A 381 -13.45 -5.93 -11.58
CA GLN A 381 -14.52 -6.92 -11.42
C GLN A 381 -14.21 -7.90 -10.28
N LYS A 382 -12.95 -8.34 -10.12
CA LYS A 382 -12.53 -9.18 -8.99
C LYS A 382 -12.84 -8.51 -7.66
N GLU A 383 -12.39 -7.27 -7.47
CA GLU A 383 -12.63 -6.54 -6.22
C GLU A 383 -14.14 -6.35 -5.96
N ALA A 384 -14.93 -6.14 -7.01
CA ALA A 384 -16.38 -6.01 -6.89
C ALA A 384 -17.03 -7.33 -6.46
N ALA A 385 -16.59 -8.47 -7.02
CA ALA A 385 -17.06 -9.79 -6.63
C ALA A 385 -16.74 -10.09 -5.16
N TRP A 386 -15.56 -9.71 -4.70
CA TRP A 386 -15.18 -9.75 -3.29
C TRP A 386 -16.07 -8.88 -2.42
N ALA A 387 -16.33 -7.63 -2.82
CA ALA A 387 -17.17 -6.73 -2.05
C ALA A 387 -18.59 -7.27 -1.84
N ILE A 388 -19.19 -7.82 -2.89
CA ILE A 388 -20.52 -8.45 -2.83
C ILE A 388 -20.49 -9.73 -1.98
N THR A 389 -19.50 -10.61 -2.19
CA THR A 389 -19.41 -11.88 -1.46
C THR A 389 -19.18 -11.66 0.04
N ASN A 390 -18.31 -10.71 0.41
CA ASN A 390 -18.11 -10.34 1.80
C ASN A 390 -19.40 -9.81 2.45
N LEU A 391 -20.17 -9.02 1.69
CA LEU A 391 -21.47 -8.55 2.12
C LEU A 391 -22.44 -9.71 2.37
N THR A 392 -22.49 -10.73 1.51
CA THR A 392 -23.41 -11.87 1.70
C THR A 392 -23.02 -12.77 2.86
N ILE A 393 -21.74 -12.86 3.17
CA ILE A 393 -21.23 -13.63 4.32
C ILE A 393 -21.52 -12.91 5.64
N SER A 394 -21.27 -11.60 5.69
CA SER A 394 -21.34 -10.81 6.93
C SER A 394 -22.72 -10.22 7.20
N GLY A 395 -23.51 -10.02 6.13
CA GLY A 395 -24.81 -9.38 6.18
C GLY A 395 -25.92 -10.28 6.73
N ASN A 396 -27.00 -9.64 7.18
CA ASN A 396 -28.24 -10.35 7.53
C ASN A 396 -29.15 -10.53 6.30
N ARG A 397 -30.26 -11.27 6.46
CA ARG A 397 -31.21 -11.54 5.37
C ARG A 397 -31.69 -10.29 4.64
N GLN A 398 -32.07 -9.23 5.35
CA GLN A 398 -32.59 -8.01 4.71
C GLN A 398 -31.53 -7.31 3.86
N GLN A 399 -30.27 -7.33 4.33
CA GLN A 399 -29.14 -6.77 3.60
C GLN A 399 -28.83 -7.58 2.34
N VAL A 400 -28.84 -8.91 2.44
CA VAL A 400 -28.65 -9.81 1.30
C VAL A 400 -29.78 -9.66 0.27
N ASP A 401 -31.03 -9.62 0.73
CA ASP A 401 -32.21 -9.39 -0.11
C ASP A 401 -32.11 -8.05 -0.86
N CYS A 402 -31.61 -7.00 -0.20
CA CYS A 402 -31.37 -5.70 -0.83
C CYS A 402 -30.43 -5.80 -2.03
N VAL A 403 -29.34 -6.57 -1.90
CA VAL A 403 -28.34 -6.73 -2.98
C VAL A 403 -28.86 -7.66 -4.09
N ILE A 404 -29.61 -8.71 -3.75
CA ILE A 404 -30.31 -9.56 -4.73
C ILE A 404 -31.28 -8.72 -5.57
N ASN A 405 -32.13 -7.92 -4.91
CA ASN A 405 -33.10 -7.04 -5.56
C ASN A 405 -32.44 -5.93 -6.39
N ALA A 406 -31.19 -5.59 -6.09
CA ALA A 406 -30.39 -4.67 -6.91
C ALA A 406 -29.82 -5.30 -8.20
N GLY A 407 -30.09 -6.59 -8.45
CA GLY A 407 -29.74 -7.27 -9.69
C GLY A 407 -28.31 -7.82 -9.73
N VAL A 408 -27.76 -8.24 -8.59
CA VAL A 408 -26.37 -8.72 -8.50
C VAL A 408 -26.14 -10.13 -9.09
N VAL A 409 -27.19 -10.95 -9.19
CA VAL A 409 -27.08 -12.38 -9.50
C VAL A 409 -26.55 -12.62 -10.92
N PRO A 410 -27.11 -12.02 -12.00
CA PRO A 410 -26.57 -12.26 -13.35
C PRO A 410 -25.11 -11.81 -13.51
N PRO A 411 -24.68 -10.64 -13.01
CA PRO A 411 -23.26 -10.26 -13.00
C PRO A 411 -22.35 -11.27 -12.28
N LEU A 412 -22.76 -11.81 -11.13
CA LEU A 412 -21.99 -12.85 -10.45
C LEU A 412 -21.90 -14.12 -11.28
N CYS A 413 -23.03 -14.63 -11.77
CA CYS A 413 -23.07 -15.83 -12.62
C CYS A 413 -22.23 -15.67 -13.89
N SER A 414 -22.09 -14.45 -14.44
CA SER A 414 -21.21 -14.20 -15.59
C SER A 414 -19.72 -14.46 -15.31
N LEU A 415 -19.27 -14.28 -14.06
CA LEU A 415 -17.86 -14.49 -13.67
C LEU A 415 -17.49 -15.95 -13.42
N LEU A 416 -18.47 -16.86 -13.35
CA LEU A 416 -18.22 -18.31 -13.22
C LEU A 416 -17.46 -18.90 -14.42
N SER A 417 -17.50 -18.24 -15.57
CA SER A 417 -16.80 -18.67 -16.80
C SER A 417 -15.37 -18.13 -16.93
N CYS A 418 -14.85 -17.41 -15.93
CA CYS A 418 -13.49 -16.87 -15.99
C CYS A 418 -12.42 -17.95 -15.73
N GLN A 419 -11.14 -17.66 -16.04
CA GLN A 419 -10.04 -18.60 -15.82
C GLN A 419 -9.43 -18.55 -14.41
N ASP A 420 -9.83 -17.56 -13.59
CA ASP A 420 -9.25 -17.39 -12.27
C ASP A 420 -10.06 -18.20 -11.24
N SER A 421 -9.50 -19.33 -10.82
CA SER A 421 -10.14 -20.22 -9.84
C SER A 421 -10.45 -19.51 -8.51
N GLN A 422 -9.69 -18.49 -8.10
CA GLN A 422 -10.01 -17.76 -6.87
C GLN A 422 -11.29 -16.94 -7.04
N VAL A 423 -11.48 -16.33 -8.20
CA VAL A 423 -12.69 -15.56 -8.51
C VAL A 423 -13.89 -16.48 -8.61
N ILE A 424 -13.76 -17.62 -9.29
CA ILE A 424 -14.82 -18.63 -9.36
C ILE A 424 -15.24 -19.05 -7.95
N GLN A 425 -14.28 -19.37 -7.08
CA GLN A 425 -14.55 -19.78 -5.71
C GLN A 425 -15.30 -18.70 -4.92
N VAL A 426 -14.85 -17.43 -5.01
CA VAL A 426 -15.52 -16.29 -4.37
C VAL A 426 -16.98 -16.16 -4.85
N VAL A 427 -17.21 -16.27 -6.16
CA VAL A 427 -18.54 -16.16 -6.74
C VAL A 427 -19.44 -17.31 -6.27
N LEU A 428 -18.93 -18.55 -6.25
CA LEU A 428 -19.67 -19.72 -5.76
C LEU A 428 -20.04 -19.57 -4.28
N ASP A 429 -19.10 -19.12 -3.44
CA ASP A 429 -19.36 -18.84 -2.02
C ASP A 429 -20.42 -17.74 -1.85
N GLY A 430 -20.37 -16.71 -2.69
CA GLY A 430 -21.37 -15.64 -2.73
C GLY A 430 -22.77 -16.17 -3.04
N LEU A 431 -22.92 -16.94 -4.12
CA LEU A 431 -24.18 -17.55 -4.54
C LEU A 431 -24.71 -18.55 -3.50
N GLN A 432 -23.84 -19.40 -2.95
CA GLN A 432 -24.21 -20.37 -1.93
C GLN A 432 -24.76 -19.68 -0.67
N ASN A 433 -24.14 -18.59 -0.23
CA ASN A 433 -24.62 -17.83 0.93
C ASN A 433 -25.95 -17.12 0.65
N MET A 434 -26.13 -16.57 -0.55
CA MET A 434 -27.43 -15.99 -0.97
C MET A 434 -28.55 -17.06 -0.89
N LEU A 435 -28.33 -18.23 -1.50
CA LEU A 435 -29.29 -19.35 -1.48
C LEU A 435 -29.60 -19.81 -0.05
N LYS A 436 -28.57 -19.93 0.79
CA LYS A 436 -28.72 -20.36 2.19
C LYS A 436 -29.53 -19.36 3.03
N ILE A 437 -29.37 -18.06 2.79
CA ILE A 437 -30.01 -17.00 3.59
C ILE A 437 -31.42 -16.66 3.09
N ALA A 438 -31.70 -16.85 1.79
CA ALA A 438 -32.95 -16.48 1.12
C ALA A 438 -34.22 -17.00 1.80
N GLY A 439 -34.16 -18.14 2.48
CA GLY A 439 -35.29 -18.69 3.23
C GLY A 439 -36.50 -18.93 2.31
N PRO A 440 -37.68 -18.32 2.55
CA PRO A 440 -38.85 -18.49 1.70
C PRO A 440 -38.67 -18.03 0.23
N HIS A 441 -37.66 -17.19 -0.05
CA HIS A 441 -37.40 -16.70 -1.40
C HIS A 441 -36.33 -17.52 -2.15
N VAL A 442 -35.95 -18.70 -1.62
CA VAL A 442 -34.91 -19.53 -2.23
C VAL A 442 -35.28 -19.98 -3.64
N ASP A 443 -36.53 -20.37 -3.87
CA ASP A 443 -37.01 -20.81 -5.20
C ASP A 443 -36.97 -19.66 -6.21
N ALA A 444 -37.35 -18.45 -5.78
CA ALA A 444 -37.26 -17.27 -6.64
C ALA A 444 -35.82 -16.94 -7.01
N LEU A 445 -34.88 -17.06 -6.06
CA LEU A 445 -33.45 -16.87 -6.32
C LEU A 445 -32.89 -17.97 -7.23
N ALA A 446 -33.27 -19.24 -7.02
CA ALA A 446 -32.89 -20.36 -7.88
C ALA A 446 -33.35 -20.13 -9.33
N ASN A 447 -34.59 -19.69 -9.53
CA ASN A 447 -35.12 -19.33 -10.85
C ASN A 447 -34.31 -18.20 -11.51
N ILE A 448 -33.93 -17.16 -10.75
CA ILE A 448 -33.07 -16.08 -11.30
C ILE A 448 -31.71 -16.63 -11.74
N ILE A 449 -31.12 -17.56 -10.98
CA ILE A 449 -29.85 -18.21 -11.34
C ILE A 449 -30.02 -19.03 -12.62
N GLU A 450 -31.12 -19.77 -12.76
CA GLU A 450 -31.43 -20.56 -13.96
C GLU A 450 -31.66 -19.66 -15.19
N GLU A 451 -32.52 -18.64 -15.07
CA GLU A 451 -32.86 -17.69 -16.15
C GLU A 451 -31.64 -16.93 -16.71
N CYS A 452 -30.57 -16.75 -15.91
CA CYS A 452 -29.34 -16.09 -16.34
C CYS A 452 -28.22 -17.06 -16.75
N GLU A 453 -28.55 -18.32 -17.05
CA GLU A 453 -27.61 -19.40 -17.42
C GLU A 453 -26.54 -19.63 -16.33
N GLY A 454 -26.87 -19.30 -15.08
CA GLY A 454 -26.00 -19.50 -13.93
C GLY A 454 -25.92 -20.97 -13.54
N LEU A 455 -27.04 -21.69 -13.59
CA LEU A 455 -27.09 -23.13 -13.29
C LEU A 455 -26.18 -23.93 -14.24
N ASP A 456 -26.30 -23.71 -15.55
CA ASP A 456 -25.46 -24.36 -16.57
C ASP A 456 -23.96 -24.17 -16.31
N LYS A 457 -23.56 -22.97 -15.86
CA LYS A 457 -22.17 -22.66 -15.52
C LYS A 457 -21.73 -23.38 -14.24
N ILE A 458 -22.60 -23.48 -13.24
CA ILE A 458 -22.32 -24.22 -12.01
C ILE A 458 -22.18 -25.72 -12.32
N GLU A 459 -23.01 -26.28 -13.19
CA GLU A 459 -22.89 -27.67 -13.65
C GLU A 459 -21.56 -27.93 -14.36
N GLN A 460 -21.14 -27.04 -15.25
CA GLN A 460 -19.84 -27.15 -15.91
C GLN A 460 -18.68 -27.19 -14.91
N LEU A 461 -18.78 -26.44 -13.81
CA LEU A 461 -17.77 -26.41 -12.75
C LEU A 461 -17.67 -27.71 -11.94
N GLN A 462 -18.61 -28.66 -12.10
CA GLN A 462 -18.43 -30.01 -11.57
C GLN A 462 -17.29 -30.79 -12.26
N ASN A 463 -16.80 -30.32 -13.41
CA ASN A 463 -15.65 -30.88 -14.10
C ASN A 463 -14.36 -30.07 -13.88
N HIS A 464 -14.39 -29.07 -12.99
CA HIS A 464 -13.25 -28.20 -12.72
C HIS A 464 -12.11 -28.94 -11.99
N GLU A 465 -10.86 -28.61 -12.30
CA GLU A 465 -9.67 -29.29 -11.76
C GLU A 465 -9.48 -29.10 -10.23
N SER A 466 -9.91 -27.95 -9.70
CA SER A 466 -9.93 -27.69 -8.25
C SER A 466 -11.07 -28.48 -7.60
N VAL A 467 -10.68 -29.34 -6.67
CA VAL A 467 -11.58 -30.15 -5.84
C VAL A 467 -12.50 -29.27 -4.98
N GLU A 468 -12.03 -28.11 -4.53
CA GLU A 468 -12.84 -27.18 -3.76
C GLU A 468 -13.98 -26.59 -4.59
N ILE A 469 -13.68 -26.15 -5.82
CA ILE A 469 -14.69 -25.63 -6.74
C ILE A 469 -15.71 -26.71 -7.10
N TYR A 470 -15.23 -27.91 -7.44
CA TYR A 470 -16.09 -29.07 -7.69
C TYR A 470 -17.08 -29.32 -6.54
N LYS A 471 -16.59 -29.37 -5.31
CA LYS A 471 -17.41 -29.66 -4.13
C LYS A 471 -18.48 -28.59 -3.91
N VAL A 472 -18.12 -27.31 -3.98
CA VAL A 472 -19.09 -26.23 -3.77
C VAL A 472 -20.15 -26.23 -4.88
N ALA A 473 -19.74 -26.43 -6.14
CA ALA A 473 -20.68 -26.53 -7.26
C ALA A 473 -21.65 -27.71 -7.10
N PHE A 474 -21.12 -28.89 -6.72
CA PHE A 474 -21.93 -30.08 -6.44
C PHE A 474 -22.93 -29.83 -5.30
N ASP A 475 -22.48 -29.26 -4.17
CA ASP A 475 -23.32 -28.97 -3.02
C ASP A 475 -24.46 -27.98 -3.35
N ILE A 476 -24.21 -27.00 -4.23
CA ILE A 476 -25.24 -26.05 -4.67
C ILE A 476 -26.32 -26.78 -5.49
N ILE A 477 -25.92 -27.60 -6.46
CA ILE A 477 -26.85 -28.33 -7.34
C ILE A 477 -27.68 -29.32 -6.53
N GLU A 478 -27.04 -30.12 -5.68
CA GLU A 478 -27.71 -31.15 -4.87
C GLU A 478 -28.79 -30.54 -3.95
N ARG A 479 -28.49 -29.38 -3.35
CA ARG A 479 -29.38 -28.80 -2.33
C ARG A 479 -30.49 -27.93 -2.89
N TYR A 480 -30.26 -27.24 -3.99
CA TYR A 480 -31.17 -26.18 -4.45
C TYR A 480 -31.77 -26.42 -5.84
N PHE A 481 -31.24 -27.38 -6.62
CA PHE A 481 -31.66 -27.60 -8.01
C PHE A 481 -32.01 -29.07 -8.31
N SER A 482 -31.98 -29.96 -7.32
CA SER A 482 -32.40 -31.36 -7.48
C SER A 482 -33.92 -31.53 -7.28
N GLU A 483 -34.54 -32.39 -8.11
CA GLU A 483 -35.99 -32.66 -8.10
C GLU A 483 -36.54 -33.14 -6.74
N ASP A 484 -35.68 -33.69 -5.87
CA ASP A 484 -36.00 -34.21 -4.53
C ASP A 484 -35.85 -33.16 -3.39
N SER A 485 -35.67 -31.88 -3.70
CA SER A 485 -35.50 -30.83 -2.68
C SER A 485 -36.80 -30.56 -1.90
N VAL A 486 -37.05 -31.37 -0.87
CA VAL A 486 -38.18 -31.20 0.06
C VAL A 486 -38.03 -29.87 0.79
N SER A 487 -39.01 -28.97 0.58
CA SER A 487 -39.12 -27.69 1.26
C SER A 487 -39.02 -27.88 2.78
N PRO A 488 -38.23 -27.07 3.53
CA PRO A 488 -38.06 -27.23 4.98
C PRO A 488 -39.29 -26.79 5.82
N SER A 489 -40.50 -26.82 5.26
CA SER A 489 -41.70 -26.21 5.83
C SER A 489 -42.82 -27.17 6.22
N GLN A 490 -42.57 -28.47 6.40
CA GLN A 490 -43.56 -29.36 7.01
C GLN A 490 -43.09 -29.91 8.37
N PRO A 491 -43.83 -29.67 9.47
CA PRO A 491 -43.56 -30.35 10.73
C PRO A 491 -43.85 -31.84 10.59
N PRO A 492 -43.11 -32.71 11.30
CA PRO A 492 -43.26 -34.16 11.12
C PRO A 492 -44.67 -34.59 11.55
N SER A 493 -45.39 -35.21 10.61
CA SER A 493 -46.66 -35.87 10.90
C SER A 493 -46.41 -36.99 11.93
N CYS A 494 -47.12 -36.86 13.05
CA CYS A 494 -47.14 -37.83 14.13
C CYS A 494 -47.68 -39.18 13.59
N PHE A 495 -46.85 -40.21 13.59
CA PHE A 495 -47.31 -41.59 13.37
C PHE A 495 -48.11 -42.05 14.61
N GLU A 496 -49.43 -42.05 14.52
CA GLU A 496 -50.29 -42.76 15.47
C GLU A 496 -50.32 -44.26 15.13
N PHE A 497 -49.77 -45.07 16.05
CA PHE A 497 -49.83 -46.53 16.00
C PHE A 497 -51.19 -47.00 16.53
N ASN A 498 -51.97 -47.72 15.70
CA ASN A 498 -53.27 -48.26 16.09
C ASN A 498 -53.15 -49.80 16.24
N PRO A 499 -53.21 -50.38 17.47
CA PRO A 499 -52.97 -51.80 17.67
C PRO A 499 -54.29 -52.59 17.78
N THR A 500 -54.75 -53.16 16.68
CA THR A 500 -55.76 -54.24 16.72
C THR A 500 -55.55 -55.23 15.58
N THR A 501 -54.84 -56.33 15.84
CA THR A 501 -55.24 -57.71 15.46
C THR A 501 -54.18 -58.73 15.94
N PRO A 502 -54.56 -59.99 16.20
CA PRO A 502 -53.95 -60.82 17.24
C PRO A 502 -52.93 -61.84 16.72
N THR A 503 -52.09 -62.24 17.67
CA THR A 503 -51.07 -63.29 17.66
C THR A 503 -51.60 -64.68 17.25
N THR A 504 -50.91 -65.31 16.29
CA THR A 504 -50.82 -66.77 16.13
C THR A 504 -49.33 -67.13 16.00
N GLU A 505 -48.77 -67.64 17.09
CA GLU A 505 -48.29 -69.03 17.29
C GLU A 505 -46.89 -69.32 16.72
N PHE A 506 -45.94 -69.43 17.66
CA PHE A 506 -44.67 -70.12 17.49
C PHE A 506 -44.87 -71.63 17.34
N LYS A 507 -44.14 -72.27 16.43
CA LYS A 507 -43.51 -73.59 16.67
C LYS A 507 -42.36 -73.85 15.68
N PHE A 508 -41.19 -74.02 16.29
CA PHE A 508 -39.84 -74.38 15.81
C PHE A 508 -39.08 -73.37 14.95
#